data_AF-A0AAQ3IV45-F1
#
_entry.id   AF-A0AAQ3IV45-F1
#
_cell.length_a   1.000
_cell.length_b   1.000
_cell.length_c   1.000
_cell.angle_alpha   90.00
_cell.angle_beta   90.00
_cell.angle_gamma   90.00
#
_symmetry.space_group_name_H-M   'P 1'
#
loop_
_entity.id
_entity.type
_entity.pdbx_description
1 polymer ?
#
loop_
_entity_poly.entity_id
_entity_poly.type
_entity_poly.pdbx_seq_one_letter_code
_entity_poly.pdbx_strand_id
1 'polypeptide(L)'
;MQAVLNVKGTDLSVLSIHYSDTGKVQSVYAINEDKSNTCFVDKADSQYETRPHVAIENLEGALKHPEFESRIEEERNKLFHHLEQIQREEHNKLNDILIEMGEMEEEYPFEKLEEKLVSKQREYKLAQQRVFGIIDAIEEVKAFHEGCLIDVDDEAIEA
;
A
#
# COMPACT_ATOMS: atom_id res chain seq x y z
N MET A 1 5.85 19.12 -0.63
CA MET A 1 6.70 18.15 0.09
C MET A 1 7.17 18.77 1.38
N GLN A 2 6.26 18.88 2.36
CA GLN A 2 6.62 19.34 3.70
C GLN A 2 6.65 18.12 4.60
N ALA A 3 7.86 17.60 4.84
CA ALA A 3 8.06 16.56 5.84
C ALA A 3 7.75 17.14 7.24
N VAL A 4 7.36 16.28 8.16
CA VAL A 4 7.03 16.64 9.53
C VAL A 4 7.85 15.77 10.46
N LEU A 5 8.37 16.36 11.54
CA LEU A 5 9.10 15.64 12.57
C LEU A 5 8.22 15.58 13.82
N ASN A 6 7.79 14.38 14.23
CA ASN A 6 7.03 14.19 15.45
C ASN A 6 7.98 14.07 16.64
N VAL A 7 7.95 15.06 17.53
CA VAL A 7 8.76 15.05 18.75
C VAL A 7 7.81 15.11 19.94
N LYS A 8 7.74 14.01 20.70
CA LYS A 8 6.89 13.88 21.90
C LYS A 8 5.41 14.21 21.65
N GLY A 9 4.90 13.84 20.48
CA GLY A 9 3.50 14.09 20.10
C GLY A 9 3.25 15.45 19.44
N THR A 10 4.27 16.31 19.30
CA THR A 10 4.16 17.57 18.56
C THR A 10 4.76 17.42 17.17
N ASP A 11 3.98 17.79 16.14
CA ASP A 11 4.38 17.76 14.74
C ASP A 11 5.10 19.06 14.34
N LEU A 12 6.39 18.97 14.08
CA LEU A 12 7.24 20.09 13.72
C LEU A 12 7.45 20.17 12.21
N SER A 13 7.39 21.38 11.65
CA SER A 13 7.63 21.59 10.22
C SER A 13 9.12 21.44 9.90
N VAL A 14 9.45 20.46 9.05
CA VAL A 14 10.84 20.21 8.62
C VAL A 14 11.25 21.23 7.57
N LEU A 15 12.45 21.77 7.74
CA LEU A 15 13.13 22.69 6.83
C LEU A 15 14.11 21.97 5.91
N SER A 16 14.95 21.12 6.49
CA SER A 16 15.94 20.35 5.75
C SER A 16 16.24 19.02 6.45
N ILE A 17 16.54 18.01 5.65
CA ILE A 17 16.95 16.69 6.10
C ILE A 17 18.34 16.45 5.54
N HIS A 18 19.29 16.08 6.40
CA HIS A 18 20.64 15.73 6.01
C HIS A 18 20.82 14.23 6.10
N TYR A 19 21.26 13.64 5.00
CA TYR A 19 21.53 12.23 4.87
C TYR A 19 23.03 11.98 4.84
N SER A 20 23.44 10.84 5.37
CA SER A 20 24.77 10.28 5.18
C SER A 20 24.95 9.78 3.75
N ASP A 21 26.20 9.50 3.36
CA ASP A 21 26.53 8.84 2.09
C ASP A 21 25.90 7.45 1.95
N THR A 22 25.54 6.81 3.09
CA THR A 22 24.83 5.53 3.11
C THR A 22 23.31 5.66 2.97
N GLY A 23 22.78 6.89 2.87
CA GLY A 23 21.34 7.15 2.78
C GLY A 23 20.61 7.24 4.12
N LYS A 24 21.26 6.96 5.25
CA LYS A 24 20.67 7.14 6.59
C LYS A 24 20.50 8.60 6.95
N VAL A 25 19.38 8.94 7.60
CA VAL A 25 19.11 10.28 8.14
C VAL A 25 20.11 10.58 9.26
N GLN A 26 20.87 11.67 9.13
CA GLN A 26 21.84 12.10 10.15
C GLN A 26 21.31 13.23 11.03
N SER A 27 20.63 14.20 10.42
CA SER A 27 20.07 15.33 11.16
C SER A 27 18.89 15.94 10.42
N VAL A 28 17.91 16.43 11.18
CA VAL A 28 16.73 17.10 10.66
C VAL A 28 16.65 18.49 11.27
N TYR A 29 16.53 19.52 10.44
CA TYR A 29 16.23 20.87 10.90
C TYR A 29 14.73 21.08 10.82
N ALA A 30 14.12 21.47 11.94
CA ALA A 30 12.70 21.78 12.01
C ALA A 30 12.44 23.10 12.75
N ILE A 31 11.28 23.70 12.49
CA ILE A 31 10.80 24.89 13.20
C ILE A 31 10.08 24.44 14.46
N ASN A 32 10.56 24.88 15.62
CA ASN A 32 9.90 24.67 16.91
C ASN A 32 8.74 25.64 17.12
N GLU A 33 7.94 25.43 18.18
CA GLU A 33 6.82 26.31 18.56
C GLU A 33 7.23 27.78 18.71
N ASP A 34 8.46 28.04 19.17
CA ASP A 34 9.05 29.38 19.30
C ASP A 34 9.47 30.02 17.97
N LYS A 35 9.16 29.38 16.82
CA LYS A 35 9.60 29.74 15.46
C LYS A 35 11.11 29.76 15.27
N SER A 36 11.86 29.14 16.19
CA SER A 36 13.30 28.98 16.11
C SER A 36 13.66 27.71 15.34
N ASN A 37 14.74 27.78 14.57
CA ASN A 37 15.26 26.65 13.82
C ASN A 37 16.08 25.78 14.77
N THR A 38 15.69 24.52 14.92
CA THR A 38 16.36 23.57 15.80
C THR A 38 16.84 22.36 15.03
N CYS A 39 18.06 21.92 15.34
CA CYS A 39 18.66 20.70 14.79
C CYS A 39 18.28 19.52 15.67
N PHE A 40 17.73 18.47 15.06
CA PHE A 40 17.40 17.20 15.70
C PHE A 40 18.32 16.12 15.16
N VAL A 41 18.85 15.30 16.07
CA VAL A 41 19.75 14.18 15.76
C VAL A 41 19.33 12.97 16.57
N ASP A 42 19.77 11.80 16.12
CA ASP A 42 19.60 10.58 16.89
C ASP A 42 20.40 10.63 18.20
N LYS A 43 19.82 10.10 19.28
CA LYS A 43 20.43 10.04 20.61
C LYS A 43 21.71 9.21 20.60
N ALA A 44 21.81 8.18 19.76
CA ALA A 44 23.02 7.38 19.61
C ALA A 44 24.20 8.21 19.05
N ASP A 45 23.89 9.16 18.17
CA ASP A 45 24.87 9.99 17.45
C ASP A 45 25.14 11.34 18.14
N SER A 46 24.27 11.74 19.08
CA SER A 46 24.36 13.01 19.83
C SER A 46 25.72 13.24 20.47
N GLN A 47 26.37 12.19 20.99
CA GLN A 47 27.68 12.29 21.64
C GLN A 47 28.82 12.69 20.68
N TYR A 48 28.64 12.50 19.37
CA TYR A 48 29.61 12.85 18.34
C TYR A 48 29.28 14.18 17.64
N GLU A 49 28.13 14.76 17.96
CA GLU A 49 27.66 16.01 17.35
C GLU A 49 28.14 17.22 18.17
N THR A 50 28.82 18.14 17.48
CA THR A 50 29.44 19.33 18.11
C THR A 50 28.57 20.57 18.01
N ARG A 51 27.59 20.56 17.11
CA ARG A 51 26.62 21.65 16.92
C ARG A 51 25.55 21.62 18.02
N PRO A 52 24.95 22.76 18.39
CA PRO A 52 23.76 22.78 19.25
C PRO A 52 22.63 21.97 18.61
N HIS A 53 22.12 20.95 19.31
CA HIS A 53 21.11 20.04 18.80
C HIS A 53 20.20 19.51 19.92
N VAL A 54 19.08 18.92 19.54
CA VAL A 54 18.18 18.15 20.40
C VAL A 54 18.31 16.68 20.01
N ALA A 55 18.69 15.84 20.97
CA ALA A 55 18.76 14.40 20.79
C ALA A 55 17.37 13.78 20.96
N ILE A 56 16.95 12.98 19.98
CA ILE A 56 15.71 12.19 20.02
C ILE A 56 16.03 10.70 19.83
N GLU A 57 15.17 9.83 20.36
CA GLU A 57 15.51 8.41 20.49
C GLU A 57 15.61 7.66 19.16
N ASN A 58 14.74 7.99 18.22
CA ASN A 58 14.77 7.45 16.86
C ASN A 58 14.42 8.59 15.89
N LEU A 59 15.42 9.11 15.19
CA LEU A 59 15.24 10.24 14.27
C LEU A 59 14.45 9.84 13.02
N GLU A 60 14.69 8.63 12.53
CA GLU A 60 14.08 8.12 11.30
C GLU A 60 12.60 7.79 11.53
N GLY A 61 12.26 7.13 12.65
CA GLY A 61 10.87 6.85 13.03
C GLY A 61 10.06 8.10 13.38
N ALA A 62 10.72 9.17 13.84
CA ALA A 62 10.07 10.45 14.11
C ALA A 62 9.74 11.24 12.83
N LEU A 63 10.38 10.93 11.70
CA LEU A 63 10.21 11.64 10.45
C LEU A 63 9.01 11.08 9.67
N LYS A 64 8.01 11.92 9.45
CA LYS A 64 6.78 11.60 8.73
C LYS A 64 6.69 12.35 7.41
N HIS A 65 6.03 11.73 6.44
CA HIS A 65 5.76 12.34 5.13
C HIS A 65 4.26 12.33 4.84
N PRO A 66 3.46 13.20 5.51
CA PRO A 66 2.00 13.11 5.46
C PRO A 66 1.42 13.19 4.05
N GLU A 67 1.98 14.04 3.19
CA GLU A 67 1.56 14.16 1.78
C GLU A 67 1.81 12.86 0.97
N PHE A 68 2.89 12.13 1.26
CA PHE A 68 3.17 10.85 0.59
C PHE A 68 2.26 9.75 1.11
N GLU A 69 2.07 9.69 2.43
CA GLU A 69 1.18 8.71 3.06
C GLU A 69 -0.25 8.87 2.54
N SER A 70 -0.77 10.10 2.49
CA SER A 70 -2.09 10.40 1.92
C SER A 70 -2.18 10.03 0.42
N ARG A 71 -1.14 10.33 -0.37
CA ARG A 71 -1.13 9.98 -1.80
C ARG A 71 -1.06 8.48 -2.02
N ILE A 72 -0.27 7.75 -1.22
CA ILE A 72 -0.21 6.29 -1.25
C ILE A 72 -1.60 5.73 -0.90
N GLU A 73 -2.26 6.28 0.11
CA GLU A 73 -3.60 5.89 0.49
C GLU A 73 -4.63 6.13 -0.63
N GLU A 74 -4.58 7.28 -1.29
CA GLU A 74 -5.44 7.59 -2.44
C GLU A 74 -5.23 6.64 -3.62
N GLU A 75 -3.97 6.44 -4.04
CA GLU A 75 -3.64 5.54 -5.16
C GLU A 75 -4.01 4.09 -4.82
N ARG A 76 -3.84 3.67 -3.56
CA ARG A 76 -4.30 2.38 -3.05
C ARG A 76 -5.81 2.23 -3.16
N ASN A 77 -6.58 3.22 -2.70
CA ASN A 77 -8.04 3.18 -2.76
C ASN A 77 -8.54 3.13 -4.21
N LYS A 78 -7.86 3.82 -5.14
CA LYS A 78 -8.13 3.70 -6.59
C LYS A 78 -7.87 2.29 -7.10
N LEU A 79 -6.75 1.67 -6.72
CA LEU A 79 -6.42 0.31 -7.11
C LEU A 79 -7.45 -0.71 -6.60
N PHE A 80 -7.86 -0.61 -5.33
CA PHE A 80 -8.92 -1.45 -4.78
C PHE A 80 -10.21 -1.32 -5.57
N HIS A 81 -10.67 -0.09 -5.82
CA HIS A 81 -11.90 0.14 -6.57
C HIS A 81 -11.82 -0.42 -8.00
N HIS A 82 -10.67 -0.23 -8.65
CA HIS A 82 -10.44 -0.76 -9.99
C HIS A 82 -10.49 -2.30 -10.02
N LEU A 83 -9.86 -2.97 -9.06
CA LEU A 83 -9.86 -4.43 -8.96
C LEU A 83 -11.27 -4.98 -8.67
N GLU A 84 -12.04 -4.33 -7.79
CA GLU A 84 -13.45 -4.69 -7.54
C GLU A 84 -14.32 -4.54 -8.79
N GLN A 85 -14.06 -3.53 -9.61
CA GLN A 85 -14.78 -3.31 -10.86
C GLN A 85 -14.45 -4.42 -11.87
N ILE A 86 -13.17 -4.73 -12.07
CA ILE A 86 -12.75 -5.83 -12.96
C ILE A 86 -13.33 -7.16 -12.47
N GLN A 87 -13.31 -7.42 -11.16
CA GLN A 87 -13.89 -8.64 -10.58
C GLN A 87 -15.38 -8.76 -10.92
N ARG A 88 -16.16 -7.68 -10.78
CA ARG A 88 -17.58 -7.66 -11.15
C ARG A 88 -17.79 -7.88 -12.64
N GLU A 89 -16.98 -7.24 -13.49
CA GLU A 89 -17.06 -7.40 -14.94
C GLU A 89 -16.75 -8.84 -15.38
N GLU A 90 -15.68 -9.43 -14.86
CA GLU A 90 -15.33 -10.83 -15.17
C GLU A 90 -16.35 -11.81 -14.59
N HIS A 91 -16.91 -11.55 -13.41
CA HIS A 91 -18.00 -12.36 -12.85
C HIS A 91 -19.26 -12.31 -13.70
N ASN A 92 -19.63 -11.13 -14.22
CA ASN A 92 -20.77 -11.00 -15.12
C ASN A 92 -20.55 -11.78 -16.43
N LYS A 93 -19.36 -11.68 -17.04
CA LYS A 93 -19.03 -12.50 -18.22
C LYS A 93 -19.14 -14.00 -17.94
N LEU A 94 -18.76 -14.42 -16.73
CA LEU A 94 -18.85 -15.81 -16.30
C LEU A 94 -20.31 -16.28 -16.19
N ASN A 95 -21.19 -15.41 -15.70
CA ASN A 95 -22.63 -15.66 -15.65
C ASN A 95 -23.25 -15.68 -17.05
N ASP A 96 -22.84 -14.79 -17.95
CA ASP A 96 -23.32 -14.77 -19.34
C ASP A 96 -22.98 -16.08 -20.05
N ILE A 97 -21.77 -16.60 -19.86
CA ILE A 97 -21.37 -17.92 -20.41
C ILE A 97 -22.25 -19.05 -19.84
N LEU A 98 -22.61 -19.00 -18.55
CA LEU A 98 -23.49 -19.99 -17.92
C LEU A 98 -24.91 -19.94 -18.50
N ILE A 99 -25.45 -18.75 -18.72
CA ILE A 99 -26.78 -18.55 -19.34
C ILE A 99 -26.75 -19.09 -20.77
N GLU A 100 -25.75 -18.72 -21.57
CA GLU A 100 -25.59 -19.23 -22.93
C GLU A 100 -25.52 -20.77 -22.97
N MET A 101 -24.79 -21.41 -22.04
CA MET A 101 -24.72 -22.87 -21.94
C MET A 101 -26.06 -23.51 -21.60
N GLY A 102 -26.89 -22.87 -20.76
CA GLY A 102 -28.23 -23.36 -20.43
C GLY A 102 -29.23 -23.22 -21.59
N GLU A 103 -29.10 -22.16 -22.40
CA GLU A 103 -29.96 -21.91 -23.56
C GLU A 103 -29.57 -22.73 -24.80
N MET A 104 -28.33 -23.26 -24.85
CA MET A 104 -27.82 -24.04 -25.98
C MET A 104 -28.56 -25.36 -26.25
N GLU A 105 -29.28 -25.92 -25.28
CA GLU A 105 -30.06 -27.16 -25.47
C GLU A 105 -31.26 -27.00 -26.41
N GLU A 106 -31.80 -25.78 -26.60
CA GLU A 106 -32.99 -25.55 -27.43
C GLU A 106 -32.67 -25.19 -28.90
N GLU A 107 -31.49 -24.64 -29.21
CA GLU A 107 -31.20 -24.06 -30.54
C GLU A 107 -30.30 -24.91 -31.45
N TYR A 108 -29.52 -25.86 -30.93
CA TYR A 108 -28.45 -26.50 -31.71
C TYR A 108 -28.74 -27.98 -32.05
N PRO A 109 -28.45 -28.42 -33.30
CA PRO A 109 -28.48 -29.84 -33.63
C PRO A 109 -27.47 -30.59 -32.76
N PHE A 110 -27.92 -31.69 -32.16
CA PHE A 110 -27.22 -32.49 -31.14
C PHE A 110 -25.75 -32.81 -31.49
N GLU A 111 -25.48 -33.02 -32.78
CA GLU A 111 -24.15 -33.35 -33.34
C GLU A 111 -23.12 -32.21 -33.19
N LYS A 112 -23.57 -30.95 -33.06
CA LYS A 112 -22.69 -29.76 -32.88
C LYS A 112 -22.68 -29.26 -31.43
N LEU A 113 -23.52 -29.83 -30.58
CA LEU A 113 -23.67 -29.42 -29.19
C LEU A 113 -22.41 -29.74 -28.38
N GLU A 114 -21.80 -30.91 -28.63
CA GLU A 114 -20.61 -31.37 -27.91
C GLU A 114 -19.38 -30.47 -28.11
N GLU A 115 -19.01 -30.16 -29.35
CA GLU A 115 -17.87 -29.25 -29.63
C GLU A 115 -18.06 -27.86 -29.00
N LYS A 116 -19.30 -27.37 -29.00
CA LYS A 116 -19.60 -26.04 -28.48
C LYS A 116 -19.66 -26.00 -26.96
N LEU A 117 -20.19 -27.05 -26.31
CA LEU A 117 -20.10 -27.23 -24.86
C LEU A 117 -18.65 -27.27 -24.41
N VAL A 118 -17.79 -28.03 -25.11
CA VAL A 118 -16.36 -28.13 -24.79
C VAL A 118 -15.66 -26.77 -24.94
N SER A 119 -15.98 -26.00 -25.99
CA SER A 119 -15.45 -24.64 -26.17
C SER A 119 -15.87 -23.72 -25.01
N LYS A 120 -17.15 -23.72 -24.66
CA LYS A 120 -17.71 -22.85 -23.61
C LYS A 120 -17.24 -23.23 -22.22
N GLN A 121 -17.09 -24.53 -21.94
CA GLN A 121 -16.46 -25.01 -20.72
C GLN A 121 -14.99 -24.55 -20.60
N ARG A 122 -14.26 -24.49 -21.72
CA ARG A 122 -12.89 -23.96 -21.76
C ARG A 122 -12.86 -22.45 -21.50
N GLU A 123 -13.75 -21.69 -22.12
CA GLU A 123 -13.92 -20.25 -21.87
C GLU A 123 -14.24 -19.98 -20.40
N TYR A 124 -15.18 -20.74 -19.82
CA TYR A 124 -15.56 -20.66 -18.42
C TYR A 124 -14.36 -20.91 -17.49
N LYS A 125 -13.59 -21.97 -17.74
CA LYS A 125 -12.42 -22.31 -16.92
C LYS A 125 -11.34 -21.22 -16.97
N LEU A 126 -11.12 -20.60 -18.12
CA LEU A 126 -10.18 -19.48 -18.26
C LEU A 126 -10.65 -18.24 -17.50
N ALA A 127 -11.93 -17.90 -17.61
CA ALA A 127 -12.52 -16.78 -16.88
C ALA A 127 -12.47 -17.02 -15.36
N GLN A 128 -12.74 -18.26 -14.92
CA GLN A 128 -12.62 -18.66 -13.52
C GLN A 128 -11.19 -18.48 -12.98
N GLN A 129 -10.17 -18.88 -13.75
CA GLN A 129 -8.76 -18.67 -13.37
C GLN A 129 -8.41 -17.19 -13.24
N ARG A 130 -8.94 -16.32 -14.12
CA ARG A 130 -8.74 -14.88 -14.02
C ARG A 130 -9.36 -14.30 -12.76
N VAL A 131 -10.59 -14.69 -12.43
CA VAL A 131 -11.27 -14.26 -11.21
C VAL A 131 -10.47 -14.66 -9.97
N PHE A 132 -9.97 -15.89 -9.90
CA PHE A 132 -9.12 -16.32 -8.77
C PHE A 132 -7.81 -15.53 -8.70
N GLY A 133 -7.12 -15.30 -9.83
CA GLY A 133 -5.90 -14.49 -9.83
C GLY A 133 -6.12 -13.04 -9.38
N ILE A 134 -7.29 -12.46 -9.65
CA ILE A 134 -7.65 -11.12 -9.14
C ILE A 134 -7.90 -11.17 -7.64
N ILE A 135 -8.57 -12.21 -7.13
CA ILE A 135 -8.78 -12.39 -5.69
C ILE A 135 -7.44 -12.50 -4.96
N ASP A 136 -6.53 -13.35 -5.46
CA ASP A 136 -5.20 -13.54 -4.88
C ASP A 136 -4.42 -12.21 -4.84
N ALA A 137 -4.47 -11.42 -5.92
CA ALA A 137 -3.82 -10.11 -5.97
C ALA A 137 -4.42 -9.11 -4.96
N ILE A 138 -5.75 -9.12 -4.78
CA ILE A 138 -6.41 -8.30 -3.76
C ILE A 138 -5.96 -8.72 -2.36
N GLU A 139 -5.88 -10.02 -2.08
CA GLU A 139 -5.42 -10.55 -0.80
C GLU A 139 -3.95 -10.23 -0.53
N GLU A 140 -3.08 -10.31 -1.53
CA GLU A 140 -1.67 -9.92 -1.40
C GLU A 140 -1.51 -8.43 -1.06
N VAL A 141 -2.28 -7.55 -1.73
CA VAL A 141 -2.28 -6.10 -1.42
C VAL A 141 -2.78 -5.83 0.01
N LYS A 142 -3.77 -6.60 0.49
CA LYS A 142 -4.24 -6.51 1.87
C LYS A 142 -3.21 -7.03 2.88
N ALA A 143 -2.58 -8.17 2.61
CA ALA A 143 -1.58 -8.77 3.49
C ALA A 143 -0.32 -7.90 3.60
N PHE A 144 0.13 -7.33 2.48
CA PHE A 144 1.22 -6.35 2.49
C PHE A 144 0.87 -5.14 3.38
N HIS A 145 -0.39 -4.69 3.35
CA HIS A 145 -0.85 -3.58 4.20
C HIS A 145 -0.85 -3.94 5.69
N GLU A 146 -1.35 -5.13 6.06
CA GLU A 146 -1.32 -5.60 7.45
C GLU A 146 0.13 -5.75 7.96
N GLY A 147 1.04 -6.25 7.12
CA GLY A 147 2.47 -6.33 7.45
C GLY A 147 3.11 -4.96 7.71
N CYS A 148 2.82 -3.95 6.88
CA CYS A 148 3.35 -2.60 7.09
C CYS A 148 2.82 -1.91 8.35
N LEU A 149 1.67 -2.32 8.89
CA LEU A 149 1.13 -1.77 10.14
C LEU A 149 1.78 -2.41 11.38
N ILE A 150 2.18 -3.69 11.30
CA ILE A 150 2.80 -4.42 12.42
C ILE A 150 4.21 -3.90 12.71
N ASP A 151 4.97 -3.51 11.68
CA ASP A 151 6.33 -2.94 11.85
C ASP A 151 6.35 -1.55 12.53
N VAL A 152 5.19 -0.90 12.70
CA VAL A 152 5.10 0.42 13.39
C VAL A 152 4.81 0.28 14.88
N ASP A 153 4.17 -0.81 15.31
CA ASP A 153 3.78 -1.03 16.72
C ASP A 153 4.81 -1.84 17.53
N ASP A 154 5.74 -2.56 16.89
CA ASP A 154 6.72 -3.42 17.60
C ASP A 154 7.88 -2.65 18.27
N GLU A 155 8.03 -1.32 18.08
CA GLU A 155 8.96 -0.50 18.89
C GLU A 155 8.32 0.08 20.16
N ALA A 156 7.02 -0.15 20.39
CA ALA A 156 6.34 0.24 21.60
C ALA A 156 6.00 -1.00 22.43
N ILE A 157 7.00 -1.59 23.12
CA ILE A 157 6.92 -2.29 24.42
C ILE A 157 8.23 -3.09 24.61
N GLU A 158 9.14 -2.61 25.48
CA GLU A 158 9.51 -3.28 26.76
C GLU A 158 10.66 -2.56 27.48
N ALA A 159 10.37 -2.23 28.76
CA ALA A 159 11.22 -2.06 29.95
C ALA A 159 12.18 -0.85 30.07
#